data_AF-A0A938LG94-F1
#
_entry.id   AF-A0A938LG94-F1
#
_cell.length_a   1.000
_cell.length_b   1.000
_cell.length_c   1.000
_cell.angle_alpha   90.00
_cell.angle_beta   90.00
_cell.angle_gamma   90.00
#
_symmetry.space_group_name_H-M   'P 1'
#
loop_
_entity.id
_entity.type
_entity.pdbx_description
1 polymer ?
#
loop_
_entity_poly.entity_id
_entity_poly.type
_entity_poly.pdbx_seq_one_letter_code
_entity_poly.pdbx_strand_id
1 'polypeptide(L)'
;MAHDRADRRSWFSRRFGGRAAAPAVLGLAGLAVGPLGAAGQDDGPSPRERLGAMTAAEKEELQRKERRFRSLSADEQDRLRAMHAEITEAPDADELTRVMTRYYEWLKTLRPGERAEVLSLPPEQRIEKIKGMLEEQSIQRFQRMAASQLGTDDVTLIFRWIGEYVARHDAELYDSLSEDQKRFVGQNPRTRRFVLTGALMRKSVNSILVSDDEVNQLIDGLSPTAKQILQSEKDRLQRVRIIRGWMEAAASSMFRNGGRTTPPPSNEQIMEFVTRELSARDRAFLEGLPAERFRREAERYYHWHKGRREREGGGGGAPPGSQGTPGPPGPQGRPGEIDRFRPFRPGGDPRSGPPRSNGREDGARSGPPNSR
;
A
#
# COMPACT_ATOMS: atom_id res chain seq x y z
N MET A 1 -39.38 -9.33 -3.20
CA MET A 1 -38.39 -8.82 -4.18
C MET A 1 -37.02 -8.67 -3.51
N ALA A 2 -36.38 -9.79 -3.17
CA ALA A 2 -35.09 -9.82 -2.47
C ALA A 2 -34.28 -11.09 -2.81
N HIS A 3 -34.28 -11.48 -4.10
CA HIS A 3 -33.49 -12.60 -4.61
C HIS A 3 -32.91 -12.22 -5.96
N ASP A 4 -31.92 -11.30 -6.00
CA ASP A 4 -31.15 -11.07 -7.26
C ASP A 4 -29.76 -10.42 -7.08
N ARG A 5 -29.08 -10.66 -5.95
CA ARG A 5 -27.69 -10.16 -5.75
C ARG A 5 -26.67 -11.22 -5.40
N ALA A 6 -27.10 -12.44 -5.07
CA ALA A 6 -26.18 -13.52 -4.70
C ALA A 6 -25.57 -14.25 -5.91
N ASP A 7 -26.19 -14.17 -7.09
CA ASP A 7 -25.77 -14.98 -8.25
C ASP A 7 -24.63 -14.37 -9.08
N ARG A 8 -24.37 -13.06 -8.92
CA ARG A 8 -23.39 -12.31 -9.74
C ARG A 8 -21.93 -12.63 -9.42
N ARG A 9 -21.65 -13.31 -8.30
CA ARG A 9 -20.29 -13.72 -7.91
C ARG A 9 -19.86 -15.07 -8.48
N SER A 10 -20.77 -15.82 -9.10
CA SER A 10 -20.53 -17.21 -9.51
C SER A 10 -20.23 -17.42 -11.00
N TRP A 11 -20.33 -16.35 -11.81
CA TRP A 11 -20.15 -16.42 -13.28
C TRP A 11 -18.67 -16.36 -13.70
N PHE A 12 -17.86 -15.49 -13.08
CA PHE A 12 -16.44 -15.32 -13.43
C PHE A 12 -15.55 -16.54 -13.10
N SER A 13 -15.89 -17.29 -12.06
CA SER A 13 -15.07 -18.42 -11.57
C SER A 13 -15.33 -19.75 -12.29
N ARG A 14 -16.41 -19.86 -13.09
CA ARG A 14 -16.80 -21.13 -13.72
C ARG A 14 -16.26 -21.38 -15.14
N ARG A 15 -15.64 -20.39 -15.81
CA ARG A 15 -15.21 -20.56 -17.22
C ARG A 15 -13.73 -20.29 -17.52
N PHE A 16 -12.94 -19.86 -16.52
CA PHE A 16 -11.51 -19.57 -16.69
C PHE A 16 -10.56 -20.56 -15.98
N GLY A 17 -11.09 -21.66 -15.45
CA GLY A 17 -10.28 -22.76 -14.90
C GLY A 17 -9.94 -23.80 -15.96
N GLY A 18 -8.80 -23.66 -16.65
CA GLY A 18 -8.30 -24.74 -17.51
C GLY A 18 -7.19 -24.32 -18.46
N ARG A 19 -5.98 -24.82 -18.17
CA ARG A 19 -4.71 -24.79 -18.93
C ARG A 19 -3.84 -23.54 -18.77
N ALA A 20 -2.73 -23.77 -18.08
CA ALA A 20 -1.59 -22.87 -18.02
C ALA A 20 -0.99 -22.65 -19.42
N ALA A 21 -1.15 -21.45 -19.94
CA ALA A 21 -0.31 -20.90 -20.99
C ALA A 21 0.33 -19.62 -20.44
N ALA A 22 1.63 -19.46 -20.69
CA ALA A 22 2.44 -18.35 -20.19
C ALA A 22 1.80 -16.98 -20.54
N PRO A 23 1.88 -15.96 -19.65
CA PRO A 23 1.23 -14.69 -19.92
C PRO A 23 2.03 -13.89 -20.96
N ALA A 24 1.55 -13.89 -22.19
CA ALA A 24 1.90 -12.84 -23.16
C ALA A 24 1.28 -11.53 -22.65
N VAL A 25 2.14 -10.57 -22.31
CA VAL A 25 1.75 -9.24 -21.83
C VAL A 25 1.09 -8.48 -22.99
N LEU A 26 -0.24 -8.41 -22.99
CA LEU A 26 -1.00 -7.67 -23.99
C LEU A 26 -1.80 -6.53 -23.36
N GLY A 27 -1.27 -5.32 -23.54
CA GLY A 27 -2.00 -4.08 -23.33
C GLY A 27 -2.80 -3.74 -24.58
N LEU A 28 -4.10 -4.04 -24.55
CA LEU A 28 -5.13 -3.57 -25.48
C LEU A 28 -6.32 -3.07 -24.66
N ALA A 29 -6.26 -1.82 -24.20
CA ALA A 29 -7.45 -1.06 -23.80
C ALA A 29 -7.12 0.42 -23.88
N GLY A 30 -7.82 1.17 -24.74
CA GLY A 30 -7.58 2.59 -24.92
C GLY A 30 -7.99 3.07 -26.30
N LEU A 31 -9.21 2.75 -26.71
CA LEU A 31 -10.00 3.68 -27.49
C LEU A 31 -11.02 4.24 -26.50
N ALA A 32 -10.99 5.56 -26.31
CA ALA A 32 -12.14 6.27 -25.76
C ALA A 32 -13.26 6.10 -26.80
N VAL A 33 -14.04 5.04 -26.64
CA VAL A 33 -15.30 4.86 -27.35
C VAL A 33 -16.30 5.67 -26.53
N GLY A 34 -16.76 6.79 -27.10
CA GLY A 34 -17.93 7.50 -26.58
C GLY A 34 -19.15 6.57 -26.53
N PRO A 35 -20.21 6.93 -25.79
CA PRO A 35 -21.28 6.00 -25.44
C PRO A 35 -21.95 5.48 -26.72
N LEU A 36 -21.83 4.17 -26.96
CA LEU A 36 -22.65 3.46 -27.93
C LEU A 36 -23.92 3.04 -27.18
N GLY A 37 -24.90 3.95 -27.17
CA GLY A 37 -26.25 3.69 -26.70
C GLY A 37 -26.99 2.76 -27.68
N ALA A 38 -27.82 1.89 -27.11
CA ALA A 38 -28.60 0.88 -27.80
C ALA A 38 -29.59 1.43 -28.84
N ALA A 39 -29.69 0.73 -29.97
CA ALA A 39 -30.87 0.56 -30.83
C ALA A 39 -31.84 1.76 -30.94
N GLY A 40 -31.36 2.84 -31.55
CA GLY A 40 -32.15 3.95 -32.08
C GLY A 40 -31.22 4.80 -32.92
N GLN A 41 -31.52 4.98 -34.22
CA GLN A 41 -30.81 5.80 -35.21
C GLN A 41 -29.35 6.17 -34.88
N ASP A 42 -28.43 5.43 -35.51
CA ASP A 42 -26.98 5.64 -35.45
C ASP A 42 -26.60 6.97 -36.16
N ASP A 43 -26.94 8.10 -35.53
CA ASP A 43 -26.59 9.47 -35.95
C ASP A 43 -25.17 9.86 -35.52
N GLY A 44 -24.36 8.87 -35.13
CA GLY A 44 -22.93 9.06 -34.90
C GLY A 44 -22.18 9.22 -36.22
N PRO A 45 -21.04 9.94 -36.25
CA PRO A 45 -20.21 10.00 -37.45
C PRO A 45 -19.87 8.58 -37.90
N SER A 46 -20.06 8.32 -39.19
CA SER A 46 -19.71 7.06 -39.82
C SER A 46 -18.23 6.72 -39.55
N PRO A 47 -17.82 5.44 -39.60
CA PRO A 47 -16.42 5.06 -39.41
C PRO A 47 -15.46 5.85 -40.33
N ARG A 48 -15.91 6.23 -41.53
CA ARG A 48 -15.15 7.06 -42.48
C ARG A 48 -15.02 8.51 -42.01
N GLU A 49 -16.07 9.10 -41.44
CA GLU A 49 -16.04 10.45 -40.88
C GLU A 49 -15.16 10.53 -39.63
N ARG A 50 -15.21 9.51 -38.76
CA ARG A 50 -14.30 9.40 -37.61
C ARG A 50 -12.83 9.33 -38.04
N LEU A 51 -12.53 8.50 -39.04
CA LEU A 51 -11.19 8.44 -39.63
C LEU A 51 -10.79 9.75 -40.32
N GLY A 52 -11.74 10.45 -40.95
CA GLY A 52 -11.52 11.77 -41.56
C GLY A 52 -11.09 12.82 -40.52
N ALA A 53 -11.77 12.84 -39.38
CA ALA A 53 -11.55 13.78 -38.28
C ALA A 53 -10.29 13.51 -37.44
N MET A 54 -9.72 12.30 -37.49
CA MET A 54 -8.50 11.96 -36.76
C MET A 54 -7.27 12.71 -37.30
N THR A 55 -6.47 13.22 -36.37
CA THR A 55 -5.14 13.77 -36.63
C THR A 55 -4.18 12.71 -37.18
N ALA A 56 -3.07 13.14 -37.76
CA ALA A 56 -2.04 12.21 -38.25
C ALA A 56 -1.50 11.29 -37.14
N ALA A 57 -1.27 11.84 -35.94
CA ALA A 57 -0.81 11.07 -34.78
C ALA A 57 -1.83 10.03 -34.31
N GLU A 58 -3.13 10.37 -34.30
CA GLU A 58 -4.20 9.43 -33.94
C GLU A 58 -4.34 8.30 -34.96
N LYS A 59 -4.21 8.61 -36.26
CA LYS A 59 -4.20 7.60 -37.33
C LYS A 59 -3.02 6.65 -37.20
N GLU A 60 -1.83 7.16 -36.88
CA GLU A 60 -0.64 6.34 -36.66
C GLU A 60 -0.80 5.43 -35.43
N GLU A 61 -1.34 5.96 -34.33
CA GLU A 61 -1.67 5.18 -33.14
C GLU A 61 -2.68 4.08 -33.45
N LEU A 62 -3.73 4.39 -34.22
CA LEU A 62 -4.75 3.43 -34.63
C LEU A 62 -4.13 2.31 -35.47
N GLN A 63 -3.30 2.64 -36.45
CA GLN A 63 -2.58 1.65 -37.27
C GLN A 63 -1.66 0.76 -36.43
N ARG A 64 -0.95 1.33 -35.45
CA ARG A 64 -0.12 0.55 -34.51
C ARG A 64 -0.95 -0.44 -33.70
N LYS A 65 -2.12 -0.02 -33.21
CA LYS A 65 -3.05 -0.89 -32.47
C LYS A 65 -3.61 -2.00 -33.36
N GLU A 66 -3.98 -1.66 -34.59
CA GLU A 66 -4.46 -2.64 -35.57
C GLU A 66 -3.38 -3.69 -35.90
N ARG A 67 -2.15 -3.27 -36.20
CA ARG A 67 -1.03 -4.20 -36.44
C ARG A 67 -0.81 -5.14 -35.26
N ARG A 68 -0.87 -4.62 -34.03
CA ARG A 68 -0.74 -5.42 -32.80
C ARG A 68 -1.87 -6.44 -32.67
N PHE A 69 -3.11 -6.03 -32.89
CA PHE A 69 -4.25 -6.95 -32.85
C PHE A 69 -4.16 -8.04 -33.92
N ARG A 70 -3.80 -7.67 -35.16
CA ARG A 70 -3.63 -8.63 -36.26
C ARG A 70 -2.44 -9.58 -36.07
N SER A 71 -1.45 -9.22 -35.24
CA SER A 71 -0.33 -10.09 -34.90
C SER A 71 -0.67 -11.20 -33.90
N LEU A 72 -1.86 -11.16 -33.30
CA LEU A 72 -2.35 -12.20 -32.38
C LEU A 72 -2.82 -13.44 -33.15
N SER A 73 -2.83 -14.60 -32.49
CA SER A 73 -3.45 -15.81 -33.04
C SER A 73 -4.95 -15.61 -33.27
N ALA A 74 -5.55 -16.38 -34.18
CA ALA A 74 -6.99 -16.33 -34.45
C ALA A 74 -7.81 -16.52 -33.16
N ASP A 75 -7.45 -17.52 -32.35
CA ASP A 75 -8.12 -17.81 -31.07
C ASP A 75 -8.11 -16.60 -30.11
N GLU A 76 -6.99 -15.90 -30.00
CA GLU A 76 -6.88 -14.73 -29.11
C GLU A 76 -7.61 -13.51 -29.69
N GLN A 77 -7.61 -13.34 -31.02
CA GLN A 77 -8.43 -12.31 -31.67
C GLN A 77 -9.92 -12.55 -31.42
N ASP A 78 -10.38 -13.79 -31.56
CA ASP A 78 -11.78 -14.16 -31.35
C ASP A 78 -12.19 -14.02 -29.89
N ARG A 79 -11.32 -14.43 -28.96
CA ARG A 79 -11.52 -14.20 -27.53
C ARG A 79 -11.68 -12.72 -27.19
N LEU A 80 -10.84 -11.85 -27.76
CA LEU A 80 -10.93 -10.40 -27.52
C LEU A 80 -12.20 -9.78 -28.14
N ARG A 81 -12.63 -10.25 -29.32
CA ARG A 81 -13.91 -9.83 -29.94
C ARG A 81 -15.09 -10.23 -29.07
N ALA A 82 -15.10 -11.48 -28.58
CA ALA A 82 -16.15 -11.99 -27.69
C ALA A 82 -16.21 -11.18 -26.39
N MET A 83 -15.06 -10.94 -25.75
CA MET A 83 -15.00 -10.12 -24.53
C MET A 83 -15.49 -8.69 -24.78
N HIS A 84 -15.17 -8.09 -25.94
CA HIS A 84 -15.66 -6.77 -26.28
C HIS A 84 -17.18 -6.75 -26.45
N ALA A 85 -17.74 -7.73 -27.16
CA ALA A 85 -19.18 -7.88 -27.31
C ALA A 85 -19.88 -8.05 -25.95
N GLU A 86 -19.34 -8.92 -25.08
CA GLU A 86 -19.86 -9.13 -23.72
C GLU A 86 -19.87 -7.82 -22.89
N ILE A 87 -18.82 -7.00 -22.98
CA ILE A 87 -18.77 -5.71 -22.28
C ILE A 87 -19.78 -4.71 -22.86
N THR A 88 -19.91 -4.65 -24.18
CA THR A 88 -20.79 -3.68 -24.87
C THR A 88 -22.27 -4.02 -24.73
N GLU A 89 -22.62 -5.30 -24.70
CA GLU A 89 -24.00 -5.78 -24.56
C GLU A 89 -24.46 -5.82 -23.09
N ALA A 90 -23.54 -5.66 -22.13
CA ALA A 90 -23.88 -5.67 -20.71
C ALA A 90 -24.79 -4.47 -20.32
N PRO A 91 -25.75 -4.66 -19.40
CA PRO A 91 -26.59 -3.57 -18.90
C PRO A 91 -25.82 -2.40 -18.27
N ASP A 92 -24.59 -2.66 -17.82
CA ASP A 92 -23.67 -1.71 -17.18
C ASP A 92 -22.40 -1.44 -18.03
N ALA A 93 -22.51 -1.56 -19.37
CA ALA A 93 -21.41 -1.40 -20.33
C ALA A 93 -20.53 -0.17 -20.11
N ASP A 94 -21.14 0.99 -19.83
CA ASP A 94 -20.43 2.25 -19.60
C ASP A 94 -19.51 2.17 -18.36
N GLU A 95 -20.00 1.57 -17.27
CA GLU A 95 -19.23 1.44 -16.04
C GLU A 95 -18.13 0.39 -16.18
N LEU A 96 -18.42 -0.74 -16.84
CA LEU A 96 -17.40 -1.76 -17.15
C LEU A 96 -16.26 -1.18 -18.00
N THR A 97 -16.60 -0.41 -19.03
CA THR A 97 -15.63 0.27 -19.90
C THR A 97 -14.78 1.27 -19.12
N ARG A 98 -15.41 2.04 -18.23
CA ARG A 98 -14.72 3.00 -17.35
C ARG A 98 -13.77 2.29 -16.39
N VAL A 99 -14.21 1.21 -15.73
CA VAL A 99 -13.39 0.43 -14.79
C VAL A 99 -12.20 -0.21 -15.51
N MET A 100 -12.42 -0.83 -16.67
CA MET A 100 -11.36 -1.41 -17.48
C MET A 100 -10.30 -0.37 -17.87
N THR A 101 -10.74 0.81 -18.32
CA THR A 101 -9.84 1.91 -18.71
C THR A 101 -9.02 2.40 -17.51
N ARG A 102 -9.67 2.63 -16.36
CA ARG A 102 -8.97 3.06 -15.14
C ARG A 102 -7.98 2.01 -14.64
N TYR A 103 -8.35 0.74 -14.72
CA TYR A 103 -7.47 -0.36 -14.34
C TYR A 103 -6.23 -0.42 -15.24
N TYR A 104 -6.42 -0.30 -16.56
CA TYR A 104 -5.31 -0.27 -17.52
C TYR A 104 -4.39 0.93 -17.31
N GLU A 105 -4.95 2.13 -17.13
CA GLU A 105 -4.16 3.34 -16.86
C GLU A 105 -3.40 3.23 -15.54
N TRP A 106 -4.01 2.64 -14.50
CA TRP A 106 -3.30 2.35 -13.25
C TRP A 106 -2.17 1.33 -13.45
N LEU A 107 -2.38 0.23 -14.18
CA LEU A 107 -1.33 -0.75 -14.46
C LEU A 107 -0.11 -0.14 -15.15
N LYS A 108 -0.29 0.88 -15.99
CA LYS A 108 0.80 1.62 -16.64
C LYS A 108 1.68 2.40 -15.66
N THR A 109 1.16 2.71 -14.47
CA THR A 109 1.92 3.40 -13.42
C THR A 109 2.83 2.48 -12.62
N LEU A 110 2.63 1.15 -12.73
CA LEU A 110 3.37 0.15 -11.96
C LEU A 110 4.73 -0.17 -12.57
N ARG A 111 5.69 -0.57 -11.72
CA ARG A 111 6.97 -1.11 -12.19
C ARG A 111 6.74 -2.45 -12.90
N PRO A 112 7.63 -2.85 -13.83
CA PRO A 112 7.47 -4.09 -14.58
C PRO A 112 7.24 -5.34 -13.72
N GLY A 113 7.97 -5.49 -12.60
CA GLY A 113 7.80 -6.61 -11.68
C GLY A 113 6.46 -6.62 -10.94
N GLU A 114 6.03 -5.46 -10.45
CA GLU A 114 4.73 -5.31 -9.76
C GLU A 114 3.56 -5.61 -10.71
N ARG A 115 3.63 -5.10 -11.94
CA ARG A 115 2.65 -5.39 -12.99
C ARG A 115 2.60 -6.87 -13.33
N ALA A 116 3.75 -7.53 -13.46
CA ALA A 116 3.80 -8.97 -13.74
C ALA A 116 3.18 -9.80 -12.60
N GLU A 117 3.44 -9.41 -11.34
CA GLU A 117 2.83 -10.03 -10.16
C GLU A 117 1.29 -9.88 -10.19
N VAL A 118 0.77 -8.67 -10.41
CA VAL A 118 -0.68 -8.43 -10.47
C VAL A 118 -1.35 -9.25 -11.59
N LEU A 119 -0.71 -9.34 -12.76
CA LEU A 119 -1.26 -10.07 -13.91
C LEU A 119 -1.20 -11.60 -13.76
N SER A 120 -0.27 -12.15 -12.98
CA SER A 120 -0.17 -13.60 -12.76
C SER A 120 -1.16 -14.13 -11.72
N LEU A 121 -1.73 -13.26 -10.88
CA LEU A 121 -2.68 -13.65 -9.85
C LEU A 121 -4.08 -13.99 -10.43
N PRO A 122 -4.80 -14.95 -9.83
CA PRO A 122 -6.24 -15.17 -10.07
C PRO A 122 -7.07 -13.92 -9.75
N PRO A 123 -8.27 -13.74 -10.34
CA PRO A 123 -9.07 -12.53 -10.21
C PRO A 123 -9.29 -12.05 -8.77
N GLU A 124 -9.65 -12.95 -7.86
CA GLU A 124 -9.95 -12.62 -6.47
C GLU A 124 -8.71 -12.16 -5.71
N GLN A 125 -7.59 -12.87 -5.87
CA GLN A 125 -6.31 -12.52 -5.25
C GLN A 125 -5.74 -11.22 -5.84
N ARG A 126 -5.96 -11.01 -7.14
CA ARG A 126 -5.58 -9.79 -7.84
C ARG A 126 -6.30 -8.58 -7.25
N ILE A 127 -7.61 -8.67 -6.99
CA ILE A 127 -8.37 -7.56 -6.38
C ILE A 127 -7.81 -7.20 -5.00
N GLU A 128 -7.51 -8.19 -4.15
CA GLU A 128 -6.92 -7.93 -2.83
C GLU A 128 -5.53 -7.31 -2.93
N LYS A 129 -4.68 -7.79 -3.85
CA LYS A 129 -3.37 -7.18 -4.12
C LYS A 129 -3.50 -5.73 -4.58
N ILE A 130 -4.41 -5.44 -5.51
CA ILE A 130 -4.66 -4.09 -6.01
C ILE A 130 -5.09 -3.16 -4.87
N LYS A 131 -6.00 -3.60 -3.99
CA LYS A 131 -6.43 -2.81 -2.83
C LYS A 131 -5.25 -2.44 -1.93
N GLY A 132 -4.42 -3.42 -1.57
CA GLY A 132 -3.21 -3.18 -0.76
C GLY A 132 -2.22 -2.22 -1.44
N MET A 133 -2.02 -2.35 -2.76
CA MET A 133 -1.16 -1.44 -3.51
C MET A 133 -1.73 -0.02 -3.58
N LEU A 134 -3.05 0.15 -3.74
CA LEU A 134 -3.69 1.47 -3.76
C LEU A 134 -3.57 2.16 -2.40
N GLU A 135 -3.67 1.41 -1.31
CA GLU A 135 -3.46 1.90 0.07
C GLU A 135 -1.99 2.29 0.29
N GLU A 136 -1.04 1.44 -0.08
CA GLU A 136 0.39 1.77 -0.02
C GLU A 136 0.71 3.03 -0.84
N GLN A 137 0.16 3.13 -2.06
CA GLN A 137 0.34 4.29 -2.92
C GLN A 137 -0.30 5.57 -2.33
N SER A 138 -1.47 5.48 -1.69
CA SER A 138 -2.07 6.64 -1.02
C SER A 138 -1.22 7.09 0.17
N ILE A 139 -0.73 6.14 0.95
CA ILE A 139 0.19 6.38 2.07
C ILE A 139 1.48 7.04 1.60
N GLN A 140 2.11 6.54 0.53
CA GLN A 140 3.36 7.08 0.00
C GLN A 140 3.17 8.44 -0.69
N ARG A 141 2.05 8.66 -1.39
CA ARG A 141 1.70 9.98 -1.92
C ARG A 141 1.55 10.98 -0.77
N PHE A 142 0.87 10.56 0.30
CA PHE A 142 0.75 11.41 1.47
C PHE A 142 2.07 11.63 2.18
N GLN A 143 2.90 10.61 2.43
CA GLN A 143 4.19 10.81 3.12
C GLN A 143 5.06 11.83 2.38
N ARG A 144 5.03 11.80 1.04
CA ARG A 144 5.69 12.80 0.20
C ARG A 144 5.05 14.18 0.32
N MET A 145 3.72 14.27 0.34
CA MET A 145 3.01 15.54 0.55
C MET A 145 3.22 16.11 1.95
N ALA A 146 2.98 15.34 3.01
CA ALA A 146 3.16 15.74 4.39
C ALA A 146 4.61 16.13 4.68
N ALA A 147 5.60 15.36 4.23
CA ALA A 147 7.01 15.70 4.42
C ALA A 147 7.43 16.98 3.66
N SER A 148 6.67 17.41 2.64
CA SER A 148 6.98 18.63 1.88
C SER A 148 6.09 19.83 2.22
N GLN A 149 4.92 19.63 2.85
CA GLN A 149 3.88 20.65 2.99
C GLN A 149 3.38 20.85 4.43
N LEU A 150 3.50 19.86 5.31
CA LEU A 150 3.01 19.93 6.69
C LEU A 150 4.17 19.83 7.68
N GLY A 151 4.23 20.74 8.64
CA GLY A 151 5.13 20.59 9.78
C GLY A 151 4.68 19.44 10.70
N THR A 152 5.59 18.97 11.56
CA THR A 152 5.25 17.99 12.61
C THR A 152 4.11 18.52 13.52
N ASP A 153 4.08 19.82 13.76
CA ASP A 153 3.04 20.49 14.55
C ASP A 153 1.66 20.43 13.88
N ASP A 154 1.61 20.60 12.55
CA ASP A 154 0.37 20.48 11.78
C ASP A 154 -0.19 19.06 11.85
N VAL A 155 0.68 18.06 11.68
CA VAL A 155 0.29 16.65 11.79
C VAL A 155 -0.26 16.36 13.19
N THR A 156 0.37 16.90 14.22
CA THR A 156 -0.07 16.76 15.62
C THR A 156 -1.42 17.43 15.86
N LEU A 157 -1.61 18.62 15.31
CA LEU A 157 -2.86 19.36 15.38
C LEU A 157 -4.00 18.60 14.69
N ILE A 158 -3.79 18.18 13.44
CA ILE A 158 -4.77 17.41 12.65
C ILE A 158 -5.14 16.14 13.40
N PHE A 159 -4.16 15.48 14.01
CA PHE A 159 -4.38 14.30 14.81
C PHE A 159 -5.28 14.56 16.02
N ARG A 160 -4.98 15.61 16.79
CA ARG A 160 -5.79 16.03 17.94
C ARG A 160 -7.22 16.33 17.49
N TRP A 161 -7.35 17.11 16.41
CA TRP A 161 -8.63 17.50 15.83
C TRP A 161 -9.46 16.30 15.38
N ILE A 162 -8.88 15.28 14.71
CA ILE A 162 -9.58 14.02 14.37
C ILE A 162 -10.14 13.38 15.65
N GLY A 163 -9.34 13.38 16.71
CA GLY A 163 -9.73 12.88 18.01
C GLY A 163 -10.96 13.55 18.60
N GLU A 164 -10.93 14.88 18.62
CA GLU A 164 -12.01 15.73 19.13
C GLU A 164 -13.25 15.64 18.25
N TYR A 165 -13.08 15.58 16.92
CA TYR A 165 -14.16 15.37 15.96
C TYR A 165 -14.85 14.03 16.21
N VAL A 166 -14.10 12.94 16.30
CA VAL A 166 -14.65 11.60 16.58
C VAL A 166 -15.37 11.56 17.93
N ALA A 167 -14.87 12.28 18.95
CA ALA A 167 -15.55 12.36 20.23
C ALA A 167 -16.87 13.15 20.17
N ARG A 168 -16.91 14.25 19.42
CA ARG A 168 -18.13 15.07 19.24
C ARG A 168 -19.20 14.34 18.43
N HIS A 169 -18.78 13.57 17.42
CA HIS A 169 -19.65 12.83 16.51
C HIS A 169 -19.74 11.33 16.85
N ASP A 170 -19.44 10.95 18.10
CA ASP A 170 -19.31 9.55 18.51
C ASP A 170 -20.57 8.72 18.23
N ALA A 171 -21.75 9.24 18.58
CA ALA A 171 -23.03 8.55 18.39
C ALA A 171 -23.33 8.30 16.90
N GLU A 172 -23.21 9.34 16.07
CA GLU A 172 -23.49 9.25 14.64
C GLU A 172 -22.48 8.35 13.90
N LEU A 173 -21.20 8.43 14.27
CA LEU A 173 -20.18 7.53 13.76
C LEU A 173 -20.42 6.09 14.22
N TYR A 174 -20.87 5.88 15.47
CA TYR A 174 -21.20 4.56 15.99
C TYR A 174 -22.41 3.93 15.28
N ASP A 175 -23.44 4.73 15.00
CA ASP A 175 -24.62 4.27 14.28
C ASP A 175 -24.31 3.87 12.83
N SER A 176 -23.28 4.50 12.24
CA SER A 176 -22.79 4.14 10.89
C SER A 176 -22.00 2.82 10.83
N LEU A 177 -21.66 2.22 11.98
CA LEU A 177 -20.92 0.97 12.04
C LEU A 177 -21.81 -0.23 11.65
N SER A 178 -21.19 -1.28 11.10
CA SER A 178 -21.86 -2.58 10.97
C SER A 178 -22.08 -3.23 12.34
N GLU A 179 -23.04 -4.15 12.44
CA GLU A 179 -23.32 -4.85 13.70
C GLU A 179 -22.10 -5.60 14.25
N ASP A 180 -21.27 -6.20 13.39
CA ASP A 180 -20.02 -6.83 13.82
C ASP A 180 -19.03 -5.83 14.43
N GLN A 181 -18.94 -4.62 13.87
CA GLN A 181 -18.10 -3.55 14.41
C GLN A 181 -18.64 -3.03 15.74
N LYS A 182 -19.96 -2.87 15.88
CA LYS A 182 -20.61 -2.48 17.13
C LYS A 182 -20.34 -3.50 18.23
N ARG A 183 -20.45 -4.81 17.93
CA ARG A 183 -20.08 -5.89 18.85
C ARG A 183 -18.61 -5.84 19.24
N PHE A 184 -17.70 -5.68 18.27
CA PHE A 184 -16.27 -5.59 18.53
C PHE A 184 -15.92 -4.42 19.46
N VAL A 185 -16.51 -3.25 19.23
CA VAL A 185 -16.36 -2.06 20.07
C VAL A 185 -16.94 -2.28 21.47
N GLY A 186 -18.10 -2.92 21.58
CA GLY A 186 -18.71 -3.26 22.87
C GLY A 186 -17.85 -4.19 23.71
N GLN A 187 -17.19 -5.17 23.08
CA GLN A 187 -16.25 -6.09 23.73
C GLN A 187 -14.90 -5.44 24.06
N ASN A 188 -14.51 -4.41 23.32
CA ASN A 188 -13.23 -3.73 23.47
C ASN A 188 -13.40 -2.20 23.52
N PRO A 189 -13.86 -1.61 24.63
CA PRO A 189 -14.11 -0.18 24.70
C PRO A 189 -12.88 0.69 24.35
N ARG A 190 -11.67 0.17 24.62
CA ARG A 190 -10.39 0.82 24.29
C ARG A 190 -10.16 0.99 22.78
N THR A 191 -10.79 0.17 21.94
CA THR A 191 -10.67 0.25 20.48
C THR A 191 -11.77 1.12 19.86
N ARG A 192 -12.75 1.60 20.64
CA ARG A 192 -13.86 2.42 20.15
C ARG A 192 -13.38 3.58 19.28
N ARG A 193 -12.51 4.45 19.82
CA ARG A 193 -12.00 5.62 19.12
C ARG A 193 -11.29 5.27 17.80
N PHE A 194 -10.56 4.16 17.80
CA PHE A 194 -9.85 3.66 16.62
C PHE A 194 -10.83 3.17 15.54
N VAL A 195 -11.85 2.40 15.93
CA VAL A 195 -12.88 1.90 15.02
C VAL A 195 -13.70 3.06 14.43
N LEU A 196 -14.05 4.04 15.25
CA LEU A 196 -14.78 5.23 14.81
C LEU A 196 -13.94 6.13 13.90
N THR A 197 -12.64 6.28 14.19
CA THR A 197 -11.70 6.95 13.27
C THR A 197 -11.66 6.22 11.92
N GLY A 198 -11.59 4.89 11.94
CA GLY A 198 -11.66 4.08 10.71
C GLY A 198 -13.01 4.19 9.98
N ALA A 199 -14.12 4.37 10.69
CA ALA A 199 -15.43 4.63 10.08
C ALA A 199 -15.47 6.00 9.39
N LEU A 200 -14.96 7.04 10.05
CA LEU A 200 -14.81 8.39 9.49
C LEU A 200 -14.00 8.35 8.17
N MET A 201 -12.86 7.65 8.14
CA MET A 201 -12.04 7.58 6.93
C MET A 201 -12.71 6.83 5.78
N ARG A 202 -13.63 5.90 6.06
CA ARG A 202 -14.38 5.16 5.04
C ARG A 202 -15.54 5.95 4.44
N LYS A 203 -16.05 6.98 5.14
CA LYS A 203 -17.08 7.87 4.58
C LYS A 203 -16.52 8.63 3.38
N SER A 204 -17.27 8.69 2.29
CA SER A 204 -16.90 9.45 1.10
C SER A 204 -16.77 10.95 1.43
N VAL A 205 -15.92 11.69 0.70
CA VAL A 205 -15.79 13.16 0.83
C VAL A 205 -17.16 13.86 0.81
N ASN A 206 -18.08 13.37 -0.02
CA ASN A 206 -19.42 13.94 -0.19
C ASN A 206 -20.36 13.61 0.98
N SER A 207 -19.99 12.66 1.83
CA SER A 207 -20.73 12.25 3.04
C SER A 207 -20.02 12.63 4.34
N ILE A 208 -18.87 13.31 4.25
CA ILE A 208 -18.18 13.84 5.43
C ILE A 208 -18.97 15.03 5.94
N LEU A 209 -19.46 14.92 7.16
CA LEU A 209 -20.21 15.96 7.89
C LEU A 209 -19.26 16.92 8.60
N VAL A 210 -18.15 17.28 7.96
CA VAL A 210 -17.31 18.34 8.49
C VAL A 210 -17.92 19.64 7.99
N SER A 211 -18.49 20.41 8.91
CA SER A 211 -19.07 21.71 8.59
C SER A 211 -17.97 22.69 8.16
N ASP A 212 -18.36 23.76 7.49
CA ASP A 212 -17.39 24.81 7.10
C ASP A 212 -16.75 25.45 8.34
N ASP A 213 -17.49 25.53 9.44
CA ASP A 213 -16.97 26.02 10.72
C ASP A 213 -15.90 25.07 11.29
N GLU A 214 -16.10 23.76 11.22
CA GLU A 214 -15.12 22.78 11.70
C GLU A 214 -13.87 22.75 10.82
N VAL A 215 -14.03 22.96 9.51
CA VAL A 215 -12.91 23.18 8.59
C VAL A 215 -12.15 24.44 8.97
N ASN A 216 -12.83 25.57 9.18
CA ASN A 216 -12.20 26.84 9.53
C ASN A 216 -11.47 26.76 10.88
N GLN A 217 -12.07 26.10 11.88
CA GLN A 217 -11.41 25.84 13.16
C GLN A 217 -10.10 25.05 13.01
N LEU A 218 -10.08 24.05 12.12
CA LEU A 218 -8.84 23.33 11.81
C LEU A 218 -7.84 24.25 11.12
N ILE A 219 -8.29 25.02 10.11
CA ILE A 219 -7.45 25.96 9.36
C ILE A 219 -6.79 26.97 10.29
N ASP A 220 -7.50 27.52 11.27
CA ASP A 220 -6.98 28.55 12.17
C ASP A 220 -5.79 28.08 13.00
N GLY A 221 -5.75 26.80 13.35
CA GLY A 221 -4.63 26.21 14.10
C GLY A 221 -3.43 25.83 13.24
N LEU A 222 -3.59 25.70 11.92
CA LEU A 222 -2.53 25.23 11.03
C LEU A 222 -1.43 26.28 10.80
N SER A 223 -0.26 25.79 10.39
CA SER A 223 0.90 26.60 9.99
C SER A 223 0.56 27.51 8.80
N PRO A 224 1.30 28.63 8.60
CA PRO A 224 1.09 29.52 7.47
C PRO A 224 1.18 28.81 6.11
N THR A 225 2.08 27.84 5.96
CA THR A 225 2.24 27.05 4.74
C THR A 225 1.00 26.20 4.45
N ALA A 226 0.48 25.49 5.45
CA ALA A 226 -0.73 24.69 5.32
C ALA A 226 -1.98 25.56 5.06
N LYS A 227 -2.07 26.72 5.74
CA LYS A 227 -3.10 27.73 5.47
C LYS A 227 -3.06 28.23 4.03
N GLN A 228 -1.89 28.55 3.51
CA GLN A 228 -1.71 29.03 2.14
C GLN A 228 -2.18 28.00 1.12
N ILE A 229 -1.89 26.70 1.32
CA ILE A 229 -2.35 25.62 0.44
C ILE A 229 -3.89 25.59 0.41
N LEU A 230 -4.54 25.62 1.57
CA LEU A 230 -6.01 25.59 1.62
C LEU A 230 -6.65 26.88 1.10
N GLN A 231 -6.01 28.03 1.30
CA GLN A 231 -6.49 29.32 0.79
C GLN A 231 -6.28 29.49 -0.71
N SER A 232 -5.28 28.82 -1.28
CA SER A 232 -5.03 28.83 -2.73
C SER A 232 -6.12 28.09 -3.52
N GLU A 233 -6.88 27.23 -2.85
CA GLU A 233 -7.95 26.45 -3.44
C GLU A 233 -9.31 27.13 -3.24
N LYS A 234 -9.96 27.50 -4.36
CA LYS A 234 -11.25 28.20 -4.35
C LYS A 234 -12.42 27.23 -4.25
N ASP A 235 -12.26 25.99 -4.69
CA ASP A 235 -13.31 24.98 -4.60
C ASP A 235 -13.38 24.37 -3.19
N ARG A 236 -14.55 24.48 -2.57
CA ARG A 236 -14.86 23.86 -1.28
C ARG A 236 -14.59 22.36 -1.29
N LEU A 237 -15.00 21.64 -2.34
CA LEU A 237 -14.82 20.19 -2.39
C LEU A 237 -13.34 19.81 -2.45
N GLN A 238 -12.52 20.60 -3.13
CA GLN A 238 -11.07 20.38 -3.17
C GLN A 238 -10.41 20.68 -1.82
N ARG A 239 -10.81 21.76 -1.12
CA ARG A 239 -10.33 22.02 0.25
C ARG A 239 -10.64 20.86 1.19
N VAL A 240 -11.87 20.34 1.16
CA VAL A 240 -12.25 19.17 1.98
C VAL A 240 -11.47 17.92 1.56
N ARG A 241 -11.18 17.73 0.26
CA ARG A 241 -10.32 16.61 -0.20
C ARG A 241 -8.89 16.72 0.32
N ILE A 242 -8.32 17.92 0.32
CA ILE A 242 -6.98 18.17 0.86
C ILE A 242 -6.95 17.83 2.35
N ILE A 243 -7.91 18.38 3.11
CA ILE A 243 -8.04 18.10 4.56
C ILE A 243 -8.24 16.61 4.81
N ARG A 244 -9.13 15.94 4.06
CA ARG A 244 -9.33 14.49 4.20
C ARG A 244 -8.06 13.71 3.89
N GLY A 245 -7.33 14.09 2.85
CA GLY A 245 -6.03 13.49 2.54
C GLY A 245 -5.03 13.67 3.69
N TRP A 246 -5.07 14.81 4.37
CA TRP A 246 -4.28 15.05 5.57
C TRP A 246 -4.73 14.19 6.76
N MET A 247 -6.03 14.05 6.95
CA MET A 247 -6.61 13.24 8.02
C MET A 247 -6.33 11.75 7.85
N GLU A 248 -6.57 11.20 6.65
CA GLU A 248 -6.39 9.78 6.32
C GLU A 248 -4.99 9.30 6.69
N ALA A 249 -4.03 10.20 6.60
CA ALA A 249 -2.66 9.80 6.65
C ALA A 249 -1.94 10.23 7.94
N ALA A 250 -2.46 11.25 8.64
CA ALA A 250 -2.30 11.34 10.09
C ALA A 250 -2.85 10.07 10.78
N ALA A 251 -4.03 9.60 10.37
CA ALA A 251 -4.62 8.36 10.89
C ALA A 251 -3.80 7.12 10.48
N SER A 252 -3.34 7.00 9.24
CA SER A 252 -2.46 5.89 8.78
C SER A 252 -1.14 5.82 9.55
N SER A 253 -0.62 6.96 10.02
CA SER A 253 0.51 7.00 10.96
C SER A 253 0.14 6.38 12.32
N MET A 254 -1.04 6.69 12.84
CA MET A 254 -1.61 6.08 14.06
C MET A 254 -1.73 4.56 13.97
N PHE A 255 -2.28 4.08 12.85
CA PHE A 255 -2.54 2.67 12.60
C PHE A 255 -1.23 1.87 12.55
N ARG A 256 -0.18 2.42 11.94
CA ARG A 256 1.16 1.80 11.91
C ARG A 256 1.85 1.76 13.27
N ASN A 257 1.59 2.74 14.14
CA ASN A 257 2.17 2.81 15.47
C ASN A 257 1.33 2.10 16.55
N GLY A 258 0.48 1.15 16.15
CA GLY A 258 -0.31 0.33 17.07
C GLY A 258 -1.36 1.12 17.86
N GLY A 259 -1.94 2.16 17.25
CA GLY A 259 -2.96 3.00 17.88
C GLY A 259 -2.41 4.02 18.88
N ARG A 260 -1.07 4.20 18.94
CA ARG A 260 -0.47 5.27 19.73
C ARG A 260 -0.78 6.61 19.09
N THR A 261 -1.29 7.52 19.90
CA THR A 261 -1.72 8.87 19.53
C THR A 261 -0.56 9.87 19.40
N THR A 262 0.67 9.43 19.69
CA THR A 262 1.83 10.30 19.66
C THR A 262 2.34 10.41 18.22
N PRO A 263 2.47 11.62 17.67
CA PRO A 263 3.14 11.82 16.39
C PRO A 263 4.56 11.23 16.45
N PRO A 264 5.13 10.81 15.30
CA PRO A 264 6.54 10.48 15.26
C PRO A 264 7.35 11.70 15.73
N PRO A 265 8.33 11.53 16.62
CA PRO A 265 9.17 12.64 17.09
C PRO A 265 9.90 13.30 15.91
N SER A 266 10.14 14.60 16.02
CA SER A 266 10.97 15.33 15.05
C SER A 266 12.41 14.80 15.06
N ASN A 267 13.17 15.09 14.01
CA ASN A 267 14.60 14.73 13.98
C ASN A 267 15.36 15.36 15.15
N GLU A 268 15.04 16.60 15.51
CA GLU A 268 15.64 17.30 16.65
C GLU A 268 15.31 16.59 17.98
N GLN A 269 14.05 16.19 18.17
CA GLN A 269 13.62 15.43 19.36
C GLN A 269 14.29 14.06 19.45
N ILE A 270 14.48 13.38 18.31
CA ILE A 270 15.22 12.12 18.25
C ILE A 270 16.67 12.34 18.64
N MET A 271 17.34 13.35 18.07
CA MET A 271 18.75 13.62 18.37
C MET A 271 18.94 14.07 19.82
N GLU A 272 18.04 14.89 20.36
CA GLU A 272 18.05 15.27 21.76
C GLU A 272 17.89 14.04 22.66
N PHE A 273 16.92 13.18 22.38
CA PHE A 273 16.71 11.92 23.11
C PHE A 273 17.95 11.00 23.05
N VAL A 274 18.56 10.83 21.87
CA VAL A 274 19.78 10.03 21.69
C VAL A 274 20.95 10.60 22.49
N THR A 275 21.08 11.93 22.51
CA THR A 275 22.20 12.61 23.16
C THR A 275 22.04 12.73 24.67
N ARG A 276 20.81 12.95 25.16
CA ARG A 276 20.54 13.28 26.57
C ARG A 276 19.94 12.15 27.38
N GLU A 277 19.15 11.27 26.76
CA GLU A 277 18.32 10.30 27.48
C GLU A 277 18.75 8.84 27.29
N LEU A 278 19.46 8.52 26.20
CA LEU A 278 19.97 7.17 25.95
C LEU A 278 21.28 6.87 26.70
N SER A 279 21.38 5.63 27.16
CA SER A 279 22.60 5.10 27.79
C SER A 279 23.77 5.11 26.80
N ALA A 280 25.01 5.19 27.30
CA ALA A 280 26.20 5.15 26.45
C ALA A 280 26.26 3.90 25.55
N ARG A 281 25.77 2.76 26.06
CA ARG A 281 25.70 1.51 25.32
C ARG A 281 24.70 1.57 24.17
N ASP A 282 23.49 2.05 24.43
CA ASP A 282 22.44 2.12 23.39
C ASP A 282 22.76 3.19 22.34
N ARG A 283 23.40 4.29 22.77
CA ARG A 283 23.89 5.33 21.87
C ARG A 283 24.96 4.79 20.92
N ALA A 284 25.97 4.11 21.45
CA ALA A 284 27.03 3.50 20.63
C ALA A 284 26.47 2.45 19.66
N PHE A 285 25.42 1.70 20.06
CA PHE A 285 24.72 0.80 19.15
C PHE A 285 24.03 1.56 18.01
N LEU A 286 23.29 2.62 18.32
CA LEU A 286 22.61 3.42 17.29
C LEU A 286 23.62 4.09 16.35
N GLU A 287 24.67 4.70 16.87
CA GLU A 287 25.75 5.34 16.09
C GLU A 287 26.47 4.37 15.13
N GLY A 288 26.47 3.07 15.44
CA GLY A 288 27.01 2.03 14.56
C GLY A 288 26.09 1.60 13.41
N LEU A 289 24.85 2.09 13.35
CA LEU A 289 23.89 1.74 12.29
C LEU A 289 24.04 2.67 11.06
N PRO A 290 23.79 2.15 9.85
CA PRO A 290 23.61 3.00 8.66
C PRO A 290 22.51 4.03 8.85
N ALA A 291 22.61 5.20 8.19
CA ALA A 291 21.68 6.32 8.35
C ALA A 291 20.19 5.93 8.18
N GLU A 292 19.90 5.01 7.25
CA GLU A 292 18.56 4.49 6.94
C GLU A 292 18.00 3.56 8.02
N ARG A 293 18.87 2.97 8.86
CA ARG A 293 18.49 2.16 10.01
C ARG A 293 18.53 2.93 11.33
N PHE A 294 19.45 3.89 11.46
CA PHE A 294 19.60 4.75 12.63
C PHE A 294 18.24 5.35 13.03
N ARG A 295 17.58 6.05 12.11
CA ARG A 295 16.35 6.80 12.42
C ARG A 295 15.22 5.91 12.94
N ARG A 296 14.96 4.81 12.24
CA ARG A 296 13.90 3.85 12.59
C ARG A 296 14.15 3.20 13.95
N GLU A 297 15.39 2.84 14.25
CA GLU A 297 15.76 2.27 15.54
C GLU A 297 15.72 3.31 16.67
N ALA A 298 16.19 4.53 16.41
CA ALA A 298 16.09 5.63 17.37
C ALA A 298 14.63 5.99 17.70
N GLU A 299 13.74 6.03 16.71
CA GLU A 299 12.29 6.20 16.91
C GLU A 299 11.69 5.06 17.74
N ARG A 300 12.11 3.81 17.49
CA ARG A 300 11.68 2.65 18.28
C ARG A 300 12.09 2.78 19.75
N TYR A 301 13.35 3.15 20.00
CA TYR A 301 13.88 3.39 21.35
C TYR A 301 13.17 4.55 22.06
N TYR A 302 12.93 5.65 21.34
CA TYR A 302 12.19 6.81 21.84
C TYR A 302 10.80 6.40 22.35
N HIS A 303 10.04 5.68 21.53
CA HIS A 303 8.70 5.24 21.89
C HIS A 303 8.67 4.15 22.98
N TRP A 304 9.72 3.32 23.07
CA TRP A 304 9.86 2.34 24.15
C TRP A 304 10.12 3.02 25.50
N HIS A 305 11.06 3.97 25.56
CA HIS A 305 11.37 4.73 26.77
C HIS A 305 10.21 5.60 27.25
N LYS A 306 9.52 6.29 26.31
CA LYS A 306 8.38 7.15 26.65
C LYS A 306 7.19 6.37 27.19
N GLY A 307 6.84 5.25 26.54
CA GLY A 307 5.75 4.38 26.99
C GLY A 307 6.01 3.70 28.34
N ARG A 308 7.29 3.56 28.75
CA ARG A 308 7.66 3.06 30.07
C ARG A 308 7.50 4.12 31.16
N ARG A 309 7.93 5.36 30.92
CA ARG A 309 7.73 6.48 31.86
C ARG A 309 6.25 6.75 32.14
N GLU A 310 5.41 6.68 31.12
CA GLU A 310 3.95 6.84 31.29
C GLU A 310 3.33 5.72 32.14
N ARG A 311 3.87 4.50 32.09
CA ARG A 311 3.43 3.38 32.94
C ARG A 311 4.00 3.44 34.36
N GLU A 312 5.24 3.89 34.53
CA GLU A 312 5.90 4.03 35.84
C GLU A 312 5.40 5.29 36.59
N GLY A 313 4.95 6.33 35.90
CA GLY A 313 4.33 7.53 36.50
C GLY A 313 2.83 7.40 36.82
N GLY A 314 2.17 6.35 36.32
CA GLY A 314 0.74 6.10 36.49
C GLY A 314 0.41 5.07 37.57
N GLY A 315 0.69 5.38 38.84
CA GLY A 315 -0.04 4.90 40.02
C GLY A 315 -0.46 3.42 40.11
N GLY A 316 0.36 2.46 39.67
CA GLY A 316 0.10 1.03 39.85
C GLY A 316 1.38 0.34 40.32
N GLY A 317 1.48 0.09 41.63
CA GLY A 317 2.67 -0.47 42.27
C GLY A 317 3.14 -1.77 41.63
N ALA A 318 4.37 -1.77 41.12
CA ALA A 318 5.09 -2.99 40.76
C ALA A 318 5.61 -3.66 42.05
N PRO A 319 5.51 -5.00 42.18
CA PRO A 319 5.95 -5.71 43.38
C PRO A 319 7.48 -5.63 43.53
N PRO A 320 8.00 -5.54 44.78
CA PRO A 320 9.41 -5.36 45.03
C PRO A 320 10.15 -6.67 44.73
N GLY A 321 10.98 -6.69 43.70
CA GLY A 321 11.83 -7.86 43.41
C GLY A 321 12.57 -7.92 42.08
N SER A 322 12.30 -7.07 41.08
CA SER A 322 13.02 -7.17 39.79
C SER A 322 14.32 -6.36 39.78
N GLN A 323 15.40 -6.94 40.30
CA GLN A 323 16.76 -6.51 39.94
C GLN A 323 17.08 -6.98 38.52
N GLY A 324 17.41 -6.03 37.65
CA GLY A 324 17.89 -6.28 36.28
C GLY A 324 16.92 -5.76 35.23
N THR A 325 17.15 -4.52 34.77
CA THR A 325 16.42 -3.92 33.65
C THR A 325 16.73 -4.70 32.36
N PRO A 326 15.78 -5.41 31.73
CA PRO A 326 16.01 -5.97 30.42
C PRO A 326 16.09 -4.79 29.44
N GLY A 327 17.17 -4.72 28.66
CA GLY A 327 17.21 -3.83 27.50
C GLY A 327 16.06 -4.12 26.54
N PRO A 328 15.78 -3.25 25.57
CA PRO A 328 14.78 -3.53 24.56
C PRO A 328 15.07 -4.87 23.88
N PRO A 329 14.05 -5.61 23.41
CA PRO A 329 14.27 -6.86 22.70
C PRO A 329 15.26 -6.60 21.55
N GLY A 330 16.41 -7.26 21.62
CA GLY A 330 17.43 -7.17 20.58
C GLY A 330 16.84 -7.58 19.23
N PRO A 331 17.46 -7.18 18.11
CA PRO A 331 16.99 -7.59 16.79
C PRO A 331 16.95 -9.13 16.76
N GLN A 332 15.74 -9.68 16.66
CA GLN A 332 15.55 -11.11 16.43
C GLN A 332 16.10 -11.40 15.03
N GLY A 333 17.35 -11.81 14.96
CA GLY A 333 17.89 -12.45 13.76
C GLY A 333 17.02 -13.65 13.45
N ARG A 334 16.42 -13.66 12.26
CA ARG A 334 15.83 -14.90 11.72
C ARG A 334 16.96 -15.94 11.65
N PRO A 335 16.78 -17.14 12.22
CA PRO A 335 17.75 -18.22 12.02
C PRO A 335 17.72 -18.63 10.54
N GLY A 336 18.80 -18.38 9.80
CA GLY A 336 18.94 -18.91 8.44
C GLY A 336 19.75 -18.11 7.41
N GLU A 337 20.29 -16.93 7.72
CA GLU A 337 21.02 -16.14 6.73
C GLU A 337 22.50 -16.01 7.10
N ILE A 338 23.26 -17.07 6.82
CA ILE A 338 24.73 -17.12 6.93
C ILE A 338 25.34 -16.95 5.53
N ASP A 339 26.28 -16.00 5.45
CA ASP A 339 27.37 -15.82 4.47
C ASP A 339 27.05 -15.73 2.98
N ARG A 340 26.92 -14.48 2.49
CA ARG A 340 27.35 -14.11 1.13
C ARG A 340 27.95 -12.71 1.03
N PHE A 341 28.86 -12.30 1.91
CA PHE A 341 29.74 -11.15 1.61
C PHE A 341 31.09 -11.31 2.32
N ARG A 342 32.03 -12.01 1.67
CA ARG A 342 33.47 -11.81 1.90
C ARG A 342 34.03 -10.92 0.80
N PRO A 343 34.74 -9.82 1.13
CA PRO A 343 35.39 -9.00 0.14
C PRO A 343 36.67 -9.67 -0.40
N PHE A 344 36.85 -9.50 -1.70
CA PHE A 344 37.99 -9.88 -2.53
C PHE A 344 39.33 -9.41 -1.92
N ARG A 345 40.33 -10.30 -1.83
CA ARG A 345 41.75 -9.95 -1.66
C ARG A 345 42.51 -10.31 -2.94
N PRO A 346 43.31 -9.41 -3.52
CA PRO A 346 44.10 -9.69 -4.72
C PRO A 346 45.48 -10.29 -4.39
N GLY A 347 45.83 -11.37 -5.10
CA GLY A 347 47.15 -11.74 -5.63
C GLY A 347 48.38 -11.83 -4.71
N GLY A 348 49.00 -13.02 -4.62
CA GLY A 348 50.37 -13.17 -4.13
C GLY A 348 50.86 -14.63 -4.00
N ASP A 349 51.43 -15.13 -5.10
CA ASP A 349 52.51 -16.14 -5.30
C ASP A 349 52.49 -17.55 -4.61
N PRO A 350 52.66 -18.66 -5.36
CA PRO A 350 52.82 -20.01 -4.80
C PRO A 350 54.28 -20.49 -4.85
N ARG A 351 54.85 -20.94 -3.73
CA ARG A 351 55.92 -21.97 -3.71
C ARG A 351 56.27 -22.44 -2.29
N SER A 352 56.78 -23.67 -2.26
CA SER A 352 57.45 -24.43 -1.18
C SER A 352 56.59 -25.28 -0.21
N GLY A 353 56.78 -26.61 -0.31
CA GLY A 353 56.20 -27.69 0.52
C GLY A 353 56.83 -27.81 1.92
N PRO A 354 56.96 -29.00 2.58
CA PRO A 354 56.99 -30.38 2.05
C PRO A 354 56.05 -31.36 2.85
N PRO A 355 56.13 -32.70 2.64
CA PRO A 355 55.01 -33.64 2.81
C PRO A 355 55.04 -34.41 4.16
N ARG A 356 53.90 -35.02 4.51
CA ARG A 356 53.89 -36.20 5.40
C ARG A 356 52.97 -37.29 4.87
N SER A 357 53.56 -38.47 4.88
CA SER A 357 53.10 -39.75 4.38
C SER A 357 52.59 -40.65 5.51
N ASN A 358 51.97 -41.75 5.06
CA ASN A 358 51.92 -43.10 5.67
C ASN A 358 50.72 -43.50 6.53
N GLY A 359 50.20 -44.69 6.15
CA GLY A 359 49.43 -45.62 6.97
C GLY A 359 48.16 -46.09 6.24
N ARG A 360 48.21 -47.15 5.41
CA ARG A 360 47.97 -48.57 5.76
C ARG A 360 46.54 -48.79 6.33
N GLU A 361 45.76 -49.80 5.97
CA GLU A 361 45.96 -51.05 5.24
C GLU A 361 44.56 -51.62 4.95
N ASP A 362 44.44 -52.29 3.81
CA ASP A 362 43.76 -53.57 3.57
C ASP A 362 42.26 -53.76 3.83
N GLY A 363 41.60 -54.28 2.77
CA GLY A 363 40.27 -54.85 2.87
C GLY A 363 39.67 -55.23 1.51
N ALA A 364 40.34 -56.13 0.80
CA ALA A 364 39.88 -56.70 -0.47
C ALA A 364 38.53 -57.43 -0.36
N ARG A 365 37.67 -57.26 -1.37
CA ARG A 365 36.91 -58.40 -1.93
C ARG A 365 36.43 -58.13 -3.36
N SER A 366 37.01 -58.91 -4.24
CA SER A 366 36.76 -59.09 -5.66
C SER A 366 35.40 -59.73 -5.95
N GLY A 367 34.82 -59.47 -7.14
CA GLY A 367 33.76 -60.30 -7.72
C GLY A 367 32.95 -59.58 -8.80
N PRO A 368 32.93 -60.03 -10.08
CA PRO A 368 32.76 -59.12 -11.22
C PRO A 368 31.43 -59.40 -11.97
N PRO A 369 31.26 -59.06 -13.28
CA PRO A 369 30.07 -58.36 -13.75
C PRO A 369 29.13 -59.28 -14.53
N ASN A 370 27.90 -58.83 -14.83
CA ASN A 370 27.30 -59.26 -16.08
C ASN A 370 26.33 -58.20 -16.62
N SER A 371 26.67 -57.73 -17.80
CA SER A 371 25.77 -57.05 -18.73
C SER A 371 25.35 -58.08 -19.76
N ARG A 372 24.04 -58.26 -19.96
CA ARG A 372 23.44 -58.52 -21.26
C ARG A 372 21.97 -58.15 -21.23
#